data_AF-A0A7V5W5W5-F1
#
_entry.id   AF-A0A7V5W5W5-F1
#
_cell.length_a   1.000
_cell.length_b   1.000
_cell.length_c   1.000
_cell.angle_alpha   90.00
_cell.angle_beta   90.00
_cell.angle_gamma   90.00
#
_symmetry.space_group_name_H-M   'P 1'
#
loop_
_entity.id
_entity.type
_entity.pdbx_description
1 polymer ?
#
loop_
_entity_poly.entity_id
_entity_poly.type
_entity_poly.pdbx_seq_one_letter_code
_entity_poly.pdbx_strand_id
1 'polypeptide(L)' 'VPEPGAYREVFNSDRPEYGGSGHGNPECLWAEPIPWSDRPYSIRLTLPPLAVIVIKREG' A
#
# COMPACT_ATOMS: atom_id res chain seq x y z
N VAL A 1 -3.36 -2.84 -9.07
CA VAL A 1 -3.97 -3.96 -8.32
C VAL A 1 -5.06 -4.62 -9.17
N PRO A 2 -5.33 -5.94 -9.01
CA PRO A 2 -6.21 -6.66 -9.92
C PRO A 2 -7.71 -6.36 -9.73
N GLU A 3 -8.14 -6.01 -8.51
CA GLU A 3 -9.55 -5.87 -8.16
C GLU A 3 -9.84 -4.50 -7.52
N PRO A 4 -11.07 -3.96 -7.68
CA PRO A 4 -11.49 -2.76 -6.98
C PRO A 4 -11.68 -3.00 -5.48
N GLY A 5 -11.83 -1.91 -4.74
CA GLY A 5 -12.15 -1.91 -3.31
C GLY A 5 -11.05 -1.30 -2.45
N ALA A 6 -11.16 -1.56 -1.16
CA ALA A 6 -10.20 -1.12 -0.16
C ALA A 6 -9.03 -2.10 -0.05
N TYR A 7 -7.83 -1.55 0.10
CA TYR A 7 -6.62 -2.27 0.46
C TYR A 7 -6.07 -1.68 1.75
N ARG A 8 -5.41 -2.50 2.55
CA ARG A 8 -4.76 -2.10 3.79
C ARG A 8 -3.29 -2.48 3.79
N GLU A 9 -2.46 -1.59 4.33
CA GLU A 9 -1.08 -1.91 4.69
C GLU A 9 -1.09 -2.89 5.88
N VAL A 10 -0.77 -4.16 5.61
CA VAL A 10 -0.71 -5.20 6.65
C VAL A 10 0.68 -5.34 7.26
N PHE A 11 1.71 -4.90 6.54
CA PHE A 11 3.09 -4.86 7.03
C PHE A 11 3.87 -3.72 6.38
N ASN A 12 4.74 -3.09 7.16
CA ASN A 12 5.67 -2.07 6.69
C ASN A 12 6.95 -2.13 7.52
N SER A 13 8.08 -2.40 6.87
CA SER A 13 9.37 -2.52 7.54
C SER A 13 9.93 -1.19 8.05
N ASP A 14 9.37 -0.05 7.62
CA ASP A 14 9.76 1.29 8.06
C ASP A 14 9.03 1.74 9.35
N ARG A 15 8.20 0.88 9.96
CA ARG A 15 7.54 1.23 11.22
C ARG A 15 8.58 1.52 12.33
N PRO A 16 8.32 2.48 13.22
CA PRO A 16 9.27 2.83 14.30
C PRO A 16 9.56 1.66 15.25
N GLU A 17 8.61 0.74 15.42
CA GLU A 17 8.77 -0.50 16.21
C GLU A 17 9.87 -1.42 15.68
N TYR A 18 10.23 -1.31 14.40
CA TYR A 18 11.35 -2.03 13.76
C TYR A 18 12.60 -1.16 13.60
N GLY A 19 12.62 0.05 14.14
CA GLY A 19 13.72 1.02 13.97
C GLY A 19 13.67 1.82 12.67
N GLY A 20 12.54 1.81 11.97
CA GLY A 20 12.33 2.60 10.76
C GLY A 20 12.00 4.08 11.00
N SER A 21 11.90 4.84 9.92
CA SER A 21 11.66 6.29 9.94
C SER A 21 10.20 6.70 10.19
N GLY A 22 9.27 5.74 10.15
CA GLY A 22 7.86 5.95 10.47
C GLY A 22 7.02 6.49 9.32
N HIS A 23 7.50 6.44 8.08
CA HIS A 23 6.65 6.72 6.94
C HIS A 23 5.63 5.58 6.76
N GLY A 24 4.37 5.96 6.63
CA GLY A 24 3.27 5.02 6.46
C GLY A 24 2.29 5.48 5.41
N ASN A 25 1.30 4.62 5.18
CA ASN A 25 0.17 4.88 4.31
C ASN A 25 -1.11 5.12 5.13
N PRO A 26 -2.14 5.75 4.54
CA PRO A 26 -3.47 5.81 5.15
C PRO A 26 -3.97 4.41 5.53
N GLU A 27 -4.83 4.33 6.55
CA GLU A 27 -5.39 3.04 7.01
C GLU A 27 -6.12 2.28 5.88
N CYS A 28 -6.73 3.03 4.95
CA CYS A 28 -7.41 2.49 3.79
C CYS A 28 -6.87 3.11 2.49
N LEU A 29 -6.41 2.25 1.59
CA LEU A 29 -5.94 2.54 0.25
C LEU A 29 -7.02 2.15 -0.76
N TRP A 30 -7.72 3.13 -1.31
CA TRP A 30 -8.77 2.88 -2.30
C TRP A 30 -8.19 2.61 -3.68
N ALA A 31 -8.61 1.51 -4.30
CA ALA A 31 -8.27 1.21 -5.68
C ALA A 31 -9.03 2.14 -6.63
N GLU A 32 -8.28 2.91 -7.41
CA GLU A 32 -8.80 3.81 -8.44
C GLU A 32 -8.86 3.08 -9.79
N PRO A 33 -9.88 3.33 -10.64
CA PRO A 33 -10.02 2.74 -11.97
C PRO A 33 -9.06 3.37 -12.98
N ILE A 34 -7.79 3.45 -12.62
CA ILE A 34 -6.70 4.00 -13.42
C ILE A 34 -5.76 2.82 -13.75
N PRO A 35 -5.73 2.36 -15.01
CA PRO A 35 -4.87 1.25 -15.43
C PRO A 35 -3.39 1.55 -15.24
N TRP A 36 -2.66 0.62 -14.63
CA TRP A 36 -1.21 0.75 -14.38
C TRP A 36 -0.56 -0.63 -14.19
N SER A 37 0.69 -0.79 -14.63
CA SER A 37 1.47 -2.05 -14.51
C SER A 37 0.69 -3.30 -14.95
N ASP A 38 0.02 -3.23 -16.11
CA ASP A 38 -0.79 -4.32 -16.68
C ASP A 38 -1.93 -4.80 -15.75
N ARG A 39 -2.49 -3.86 -14.97
CA ARG A 39 -3.65 -4.09 -14.09
C ARG A 39 -4.73 -3.05 -14.33
N PRO A 40 -6.03 -3.40 -14.16
CA PRO A 40 -7.14 -2.50 -14.43
C PRO A 40 -7.31 -1.38 -13.40
N TYR A 41 -6.78 -1.56 -12.17
CA TYR A 41 -6.82 -0.56 -11.11
C TYR A 41 -5.41 -0.22 -10.62
N SER A 42 -5.28 0.92 -9.96
CA SER A 42 -4.07 1.33 -9.25
C SER A 42 -4.42 1.86 -7.86
N ILE A 43 -3.40 2.00 -7.02
CA ILE A 43 -3.53 2.56 -5.67
C ILE A 43 -2.37 3.54 -5.50
N ARG A 44 -2.65 4.66 -4.84
CA ARG A 44 -1.62 5.64 -4.51
C ARG A 44 -0.96 5.26 -3.20
N LEU A 45 0.36 5.05 -3.24
CA LEU A 45 1.17 4.66 -2.08
C LEU A 45 2.24 5.72 -1.81
N THR A 46 2.59 5.89 -0.54
CA THR A 46 3.87 6.41 -0.09
C THR A 46 4.81 5.24 0.12
N LEU A 47 5.94 5.22 -0.59
CA LEU A 47 6.99 4.22 -0.43
C LEU A 47 8.13 4.80 0.43
N PRO A 48 8.37 4.25 1.64
CA PRO A 48 9.51 4.66 2.45
C PRO A 48 10.84 4.25 1.80
N PRO A 49 11.92 4.98 2.09
CA PRO A 49 13.25 4.64 1.57
C PRO A 49 13.72 3.29 2.11
N LEU A 50 14.21 2.42 1.20
CA LEU A 50 14.75 1.09 1.53
C LEU A 50 13.81 0.18 2.35
N ALA A 51 12.50 0.37 2.23
CA ALA A 51 11.51 -0.40 2.96
C ALA A 51 10.73 -1.38 2.07
N VAL A 52 10.13 -2.38 2.71
CA VAL A 52 9.17 -3.29 2.12
C VAL A 52 7.80 -3.04 2.74
N ILE A 53 6.80 -2.88 1.88
CA ILE A 53 5.39 -2.78 2.26
C ILE A 53 4.63 -3.98 1.70
N VAL A 54 3.79 -4.59 2.54
CA VAL A 54 2.82 -5.60 2.12
C VAL A 54 1.42 -5.03 2.29
N ILE A 55 0.64 -5.11 1.21
CA ILE A 55 -0.76 -4.70 1.18
C ILE A 55 -1.67 -5.91 0.98
N LYS A 56 -2.88 -5.82 1.52
CA LYS A 56 -3.92 -6.84 1.37
C LYS A 56 -5.23 -6.18 0.99
N ARG A 57 -6.00 -6.79 0.09
CA ARG A 57 -7.38 -6.38 -0.19
C ARG A 57 -8.25 -6.67 1.02
N GLU A 58 -9.05 -5.69 1.44
CA GLU A 58 -10.11 -5.87 2.43
C GLU A 58 -11.30 -6.59 1.79
N GLY A 59 -11.92 -7.50 2.56
CA GLY A 59 -12.98 -8.41 2.08
C GLY A 59 -14.29 -7.71 1.76
#